data_AF-A0A7C3QBD4-F1
#
_entry.id   AF-A0A7C3QBD4-F1
#
_cell.length_a   1.000
_cell.length_b   1.000
_cell.length_c   1.000
_cell.angle_alpha   90.00
_cell.angle_beta   90.00
_cell.angle_gamma   90.00
#
_symmetry.space_group_name_H-M   'P 1'
#
loop_
_entity.id
_entity.type
_entity.pdbx_description
1 polymer ?
#
loop_
_entity_poly.entity_id
_entity_poly.type
_entity_poly.pdbx_seq_one_letter_code
_entity_poly.pdbx_strand_id
1 'polypeptide(L)'
;MDAKLIQELKKSKKIVIVKGTNLPISRKNSVHVARFIKYLPLPKAKKYLREVIAMKRAVPFFRYNRDIPHRKELEGPVKAGRYPVKVAKYFLKLLNSLEKNAQFLGLNTEKVIIIHASAHKGITPPARMDYRGRIIRGKRTHIEIIGMEIEQYDPSKRYSRKALKKLVKEILKEWYLKVLKK
;
A
#
# COMPACT_ATOMS: atom_id res chain seq x y z
N MET A 1 -3.90 -12.48 2.80
CA MET A 1 -3.48 -13.42 1.75
C MET A 1 -2.67 -14.46 2.45
N ASP A 2 -3.01 -15.71 2.20
CA ASP A 2 -2.44 -16.82 2.95
C ASP A 2 -1.00 -17.05 2.52
N ALA A 3 -0.14 -17.42 3.46
CA ALA A 3 1.29 -17.59 3.21
C ALA A 3 1.56 -18.64 2.11
N LYS A 4 0.76 -19.73 2.09
CA LYS A 4 0.80 -20.79 1.07
C LYS A 4 0.54 -20.24 -0.34
N LEU A 5 -0.51 -19.42 -0.51
CA LEU A 5 -0.83 -18.79 -1.80
C LEU A 5 0.29 -17.85 -2.27
N ILE A 6 0.88 -17.08 -1.36
CA ILE A 6 1.99 -16.16 -1.69
C ILE A 6 3.22 -16.94 -2.16
N GLN A 7 3.56 -18.05 -1.50
CA GLN A 7 4.68 -18.89 -1.93
C GLN A 7 4.47 -19.47 -3.33
N GLU A 8 3.27 -19.95 -3.64
CA GLU A 8 2.96 -20.54 -4.95
C GLU A 8 2.95 -19.49 -6.07
N LEU A 9 2.40 -18.30 -5.79
CA LEU A 9 2.44 -17.17 -6.72
C LEU A 9 3.88 -16.67 -6.97
N LYS A 10 4.77 -16.76 -5.96
CA LYS A 10 6.19 -16.46 -6.14
C LYS A 10 6.87 -17.46 -7.07
N LYS A 11 6.62 -18.77 -6.89
CA LYS A 11 7.18 -19.82 -7.76
C LYS A 11 6.80 -19.61 -9.22
N SER A 12 5.54 -19.22 -9.47
CA SER A 12 5.04 -18.90 -10.81
C SER A 12 5.49 -17.54 -11.36
N LYS A 13 6.32 -16.78 -10.64
CA LYS A 13 6.86 -15.46 -11.01
C LYS A 13 5.80 -14.38 -11.33
N LYS A 14 4.53 -14.59 -10.96
CA LYS A 14 3.43 -13.66 -11.28
C LYS A 14 3.31 -12.47 -10.33
N ILE A 15 3.97 -12.53 -9.18
CA ILE A 15 3.91 -11.48 -8.16
C ILE A 15 5.29 -10.93 -7.82
N VAL A 16 5.28 -9.68 -7.40
CA VAL A 16 6.45 -8.96 -6.91
C VAL A 16 6.17 -8.52 -5.49
N ILE A 17 7.14 -8.70 -4.60
CA ILE A 17 6.99 -8.32 -3.19
C ILE A 17 8.09 -7.33 -2.84
N VAL A 18 7.70 -6.29 -2.09
CA VAL A 18 8.61 -5.39 -1.41
C VAL A 18 8.21 -5.29 0.06
N LYS A 19 9.23 -5.34 0.92
CA LYS A 19 9.07 -5.17 2.36
C LYS A 19 9.97 -4.02 2.83
N GLY A 20 9.43 -3.18 3.71
CA GLY A 20 10.19 -2.18 4.44
C GLY A 20 10.15 -2.53 5.92
N THR A 21 11.28 -2.78 6.55
CA THR A 21 11.37 -3.16 7.96
C THR A 21 11.78 -1.97 8.83
N ASN A 22 11.18 -1.84 10.03
CA ASN A 22 11.52 -0.83 11.03
C ASN A 22 11.67 0.60 10.48
N LEU A 23 10.76 0.99 9.57
CA LEU A 23 10.75 2.33 8.99
C LEU A 23 10.35 3.37 10.04
N PRO A 24 11.02 4.53 10.14
CA PRO A 24 10.79 5.54 11.19
C PRO A 24 9.56 6.41 10.89
N ILE A 25 8.40 5.77 10.70
CA ILE A 25 7.13 6.39 10.32
C ILE A 25 5.98 5.93 11.23
N SER A 26 4.87 6.66 11.20
CA SER A 26 3.70 6.38 12.04
C SER A 26 2.86 5.25 11.47
N ARG A 27 2.65 4.18 12.26
CA ARG A 27 1.76 3.06 11.90
C ARG A 27 0.37 3.50 11.51
N LYS A 28 -0.24 4.40 12.30
CA LYS A 28 -1.62 4.86 12.09
C LYS A 28 -1.78 5.49 10.70
N ASN A 29 -0.83 6.36 10.33
CA ASN A 29 -0.84 7.01 9.02
C ASN A 29 -0.50 6.03 7.89
N SER A 30 0.47 5.13 8.11
CA SER A 30 0.84 4.08 7.14
C SER A 30 -0.32 3.15 6.80
N VAL A 31 -1.18 2.80 7.77
CA VAL A 31 -2.37 1.97 7.52
C VAL A 31 -3.33 2.66 6.55
N HIS A 32 -3.51 3.98 6.65
CA HIS A 32 -4.38 4.73 5.75
C HIS A 32 -3.81 4.83 4.34
N VAL A 33 -2.51 5.11 4.22
CA VAL A 33 -1.81 5.13 2.92
C VAL A 33 -1.84 3.76 2.26
N ALA A 34 -1.50 2.68 3.00
CA ALA A 34 -1.54 1.31 2.51
C ALA A 34 -2.94 0.92 2.00
N ARG A 35 -3.99 1.24 2.77
CA ARG A 35 -5.39 1.00 2.37
C ARG A 35 -5.75 1.76 1.09
N PHE A 36 -5.26 2.99 0.94
CA PHE A 36 -5.55 3.81 -0.23
C PHE A 36 -4.78 3.37 -1.49
N ILE A 37 -3.55 2.87 -1.38
CA ILE A 37 -2.83 2.42 -2.59
C ILE A 37 -3.27 1.01 -3.05
N LYS A 38 -3.93 0.25 -2.17
CA LYS A 38 -4.42 -1.09 -2.50
C LYS A 38 -5.45 -1.07 -3.65
N TYR A 39 -5.25 -1.95 -4.63
CA TYR A 39 -6.00 -2.08 -5.89
C TYR A 39 -5.80 -0.94 -6.88
N LEU A 40 -4.77 -0.10 -6.70
CA LEU A 40 -4.36 0.85 -7.73
C LEU A 40 -3.29 0.22 -8.63
N PRO A 41 -3.30 0.56 -9.94
CA PRO A 41 -2.16 0.32 -10.82
C PRO A 41 -0.93 1.05 -10.30
N LEU A 42 0.24 0.46 -10.47
CA LEU A 42 1.51 0.98 -9.97
C LEU A 42 1.78 2.43 -10.39
N PRO A 43 1.60 2.84 -11.68
CA PRO A 43 1.82 4.23 -12.08
C PRO A 43 0.86 5.21 -11.39
N LYS A 44 -0.43 4.85 -11.27
CA LYS A 44 -1.44 5.67 -10.60
C LYS A 44 -1.16 5.82 -9.10
N ALA A 45 -0.70 4.74 -8.45
CA ALA A 45 -0.31 4.78 -7.03
C ALA A 45 0.89 5.72 -6.80
N LYS A 46 1.92 5.67 -7.66
CA LYS A 46 3.07 6.58 -7.58
C LYS A 46 2.66 8.04 -7.78
N LYS A 47 1.85 8.31 -8.81
CA LYS A 47 1.31 9.66 -9.07
C LYS A 47 0.56 10.20 -7.87
N TYR A 48 -0.34 9.41 -7.30
CA TYR A 48 -1.09 9.79 -6.10
C TYR A 48 -0.17 10.13 -4.91
N LEU A 49 0.86 9.32 -4.65
CA LEU A 49 1.80 9.61 -3.55
C LEU A 49 2.61 10.89 -3.79
N ARG A 50 2.97 11.22 -5.04
CA ARG A 50 3.60 12.50 -5.38
C ARG A 50 2.66 13.68 -5.11
N GLU A 51 1.38 13.56 -5.44
CA GLU A 51 0.35 14.56 -5.14
C GLU A 51 0.16 14.76 -3.63
N VAL A 52 0.19 13.67 -2.85
CA VAL A 52 0.15 13.73 -1.37
C VAL A 52 1.37 14.45 -0.81
N ILE A 53 2.57 14.20 -1.37
CA ILE A 53 3.81 14.87 -0.96
C ILE A 53 3.72 16.38 -1.25
N ALA A 54 3.14 16.75 -2.40
CA ALA A 54 2.87 18.13 -2.79
C ALA A 54 1.64 18.75 -2.09
N MET A 55 1.02 18.03 -1.14
CA MET A 55 -0.20 18.43 -0.43
C MET A 55 -1.39 18.82 -1.32
N LYS A 56 -1.42 18.31 -2.56
CA LYS A 56 -2.52 18.55 -3.52
C LYS A 56 -3.69 17.58 -3.33
N ARG A 57 -3.41 16.40 -2.76
CA ARG A 57 -4.41 15.35 -2.58
C ARG A 57 -4.28 14.65 -1.24
N ALA A 58 -5.36 14.64 -0.48
CA ALA A 58 -5.41 14.13 0.87
C ALA A 58 -5.59 12.61 0.87
N VAL A 59 -5.06 12.00 1.91
CA VAL A 59 -5.31 10.60 2.22
C VAL A 59 -6.54 10.51 3.11
N PRO A 60 -7.56 9.71 2.77
CA PRO A 60 -8.72 9.50 3.63
C PRO A 60 -8.37 8.63 4.85
N PHE A 61 -8.83 9.06 6.03
CA PHE A 61 -8.57 8.37 7.30
C PHE A 61 -9.81 7.57 7.73
N PHE A 62 -9.76 6.24 7.59
CA PHE A 62 -10.93 5.35 7.81
C PHE A 62 -11.10 4.79 9.23
N ARG A 63 -10.09 4.90 10.12
CA ARG A 63 -10.06 4.20 11.43
C ARG A 63 -9.52 5.08 12.53
N TYR A 64 -8.36 5.70 12.29
CA TYR A 64 -7.73 6.60 13.25
C TYR A 64 -8.11 8.05 12.92
N ASN A 65 -9.41 8.35 12.93
CA ASN A 65 -9.99 9.59 12.40
C ASN A 65 -10.57 10.55 13.44
N ARG A 66 -10.33 10.32 14.73
CA ARG A 66 -10.66 11.29 15.80
C ARG A 66 -9.81 12.55 15.63
N ASP A 67 -10.44 13.71 15.76
CA ASP A 67 -9.82 15.04 15.66
C ASP A 67 -9.06 15.28 14.34
N ILE A 68 -9.59 14.72 13.24
CA ILE A 68 -9.05 14.93 11.91
C ILE A 68 -9.93 15.92 11.13
N PRO A 69 -9.34 16.98 10.55
CA PRO A 69 -10.11 17.96 9.79
C PRO A 69 -10.75 17.33 8.56
N HIS A 70 -11.93 17.85 8.22
CA HIS A 70 -12.59 17.52 6.96
C HIS A 70 -11.82 18.13 5.78
N ARG A 71 -11.79 17.41 4.65
CA ARG A 71 -11.11 17.84 3.41
C ARG A 71 -12.09 17.74 2.25
N LYS A 72 -12.26 18.84 1.52
CA LYS A 72 -13.21 18.95 0.39
C LYS A 72 -12.85 18.03 -0.78
N GLU A 73 -11.56 17.87 -1.04
CA GLU A 73 -11.00 17.03 -2.12
C GLU A 73 -11.15 15.51 -1.92
N LEU A 74 -11.67 15.06 -0.77
CA LEU A 74 -11.93 13.65 -0.56
C LEU A 74 -13.24 13.22 -1.23
N GLU A 75 -13.08 12.49 -2.31
CA GLU A 75 -14.15 11.76 -2.99
C GLU A 75 -14.48 10.48 -2.22
N GLY A 76 -15.71 10.39 -1.70
CA GLY A 76 -16.23 9.22 -1.00
C GLY A 76 -16.92 9.53 0.33
N PRO A 77 -17.26 8.47 1.10
CA PRO A 77 -18.04 8.60 2.32
C PRO A 77 -17.24 9.19 3.49
N VAL A 78 -15.91 9.13 3.44
CA VAL A 78 -15.04 9.66 4.49
C VAL A 78 -14.58 11.06 4.10
N LYS A 79 -14.98 12.05 4.88
CA LYS A 79 -14.55 13.45 4.72
C LYS A 79 -13.30 13.80 5.53
N ALA A 80 -12.91 12.98 6.50
CA ALA A 80 -11.71 13.19 7.32
C ALA A 80 -10.41 12.80 6.57
N GLY A 81 -9.47 13.74 6.46
CA GLY A 81 -8.22 13.53 5.71
C GLY A 81 -7.04 14.38 6.15
N ARG A 82 -5.82 13.86 5.88
CA ARG A 82 -4.55 14.59 6.08
C ARG A 82 -3.57 14.28 4.95
N TYR A 83 -2.45 15.01 4.92
CA TYR A 83 -1.31 14.78 4.02
C TYR A 83 -0.13 14.17 4.79
N PRO A 84 -0.05 12.84 4.95
CA PRO A 84 1.05 12.22 5.69
C PRO A 84 2.34 12.19 4.85
N VAL A 85 2.95 13.37 4.61
CA VAL A 85 4.10 13.56 3.70
C VAL A 85 5.26 12.61 4.00
N LYS A 86 5.66 12.48 5.27
CA LYS A 86 6.74 11.56 5.67
C LYS A 86 6.43 10.13 5.24
N VAL A 87 5.22 9.64 5.50
CA VAL A 87 4.79 8.29 5.13
C VAL A 87 4.78 8.13 3.61
N ALA A 88 4.21 9.09 2.88
CA ALA A 88 4.12 9.05 1.42
C ALA A 88 5.51 8.96 0.76
N LYS A 89 6.51 9.69 1.26
CA LYS A 89 7.91 9.58 0.79
C LYS A 89 8.47 8.16 0.93
N TYR A 90 8.24 7.49 2.06
CA TYR A 90 8.70 6.10 2.27
C TYR A 90 7.96 5.11 1.37
N PHE A 91 6.63 5.24 1.23
CA PHE A 91 5.87 4.39 0.32
C PHE A 91 6.30 4.59 -1.14
N LEU A 92 6.60 5.82 -1.57
CA LEU A 92 7.08 6.08 -2.93
C LEU A 92 8.42 5.39 -3.20
N LYS A 93 9.34 5.40 -2.22
CA LYS A 93 10.60 4.63 -2.31
C LYS A 93 10.33 3.13 -2.48
N LEU A 94 9.43 2.55 -1.68
CA LEU A 94 9.07 1.14 -1.78
C LEU A 94 8.40 0.78 -3.12
N LEU A 95 7.54 1.66 -3.66
CA LEU A 95 6.93 1.45 -4.99
C LEU A 95 7.95 1.55 -6.12
N ASN A 96 8.99 2.37 -5.99
CA ASN A 96 10.09 2.41 -6.96
C ASN A 96 10.91 1.11 -6.90
N SER A 97 11.17 0.58 -5.70
CA SER A 97 11.77 -0.76 -5.57
C SER A 97 10.87 -1.85 -6.15
N LEU A 98 9.54 -1.74 -5.99
CA LEU A 98 8.59 -2.71 -6.54
C LEU A 98 8.62 -2.71 -8.06
N GLU A 99 8.71 -1.54 -8.68
CA GLU A 99 8.86 -1.39 -10.13
C GLU A 99 10.16 -2.02 -10.64
N LYS A 100 11.29 -1.72 -10.00
CA LYS A 100 12.59 -2.32 -10.37
C LYS A 100 12.57 -3.84 -10.27
N ASN A 101 11.96 -4.37 -9.21
CA ASN A 101 11.80 -5.82 -9.03
C ASN A 101 10.87 -6.42 -10.10
N ALA A 102 9.83 -5.71 -10.52
CA ALA A 102 8.94 -6.14 -11.59
C ALA A 102 9.66 -6.21 -12.94
N GLN A 103 10.46 -5.18 -13.25
CA GLN A 103 11.30 -5.14 -14.45
C GLN A 103 12.31 -6.29 -14.47
N PHE A 104 12.96 -6.55 -13.33
CA PHE A 104 13.89 -7.67 -13.19
C PHE A 104 13.24 -9.04 -13.46
N LEU A 105 11.97 -9.21 -13.09
CA LEU A 105 11.21 -10.44 -13.35
C LEU A 105 10.59 -10.48 -14.77
N GLY A 106 10.77 -9.43 -15.58
CA GLY A 106 10.19 -9.33 -16.92
C GLY A 106 8.70 -9.05 -16.97
N LEU A 107 8.11 -8.57 -15.87
CA LEU A 107 6.68 -8.26 -15.80
C LEU A 107 6.40 -6.90 -16.42
N ASN A 108 5.24 -6.74 -17.07
CA ASN A 108 4.83 -5.44 -17.60
C ASN A 108 4.45 -4.47 -16.47
N THR A 109 5.30 -3.49 -16.20
CA THR A 109 5.13 -2.50 -15.11
C THR A 109 3.83 -1.70 -15.17
N GLU A 110 3.26 -1.49 -16.37
CA GLU A 110 2.02 -0.75 -16.53
C GLU A 110 0.79 -1.58 -16.12
N LYS A 111 0.90 -2.91 -16.25
CA LYS A 111 -0.13 -3.87 -15.88
C LYS A 111 0.00 -4.39 -14.45
N VAL A 112 1.02 -3.95 -13.71
CA VAL A 112 1.16 -4.29 -12.29
C VAL A 112 0.12 -3.53 -11.45
N ILE A 113 -0.73 -4.30 -10.76
CA ILE A 113 -1.71 -3.80 -9.80
C ILE A 113 -1.28 -4.20 -8.39
N ILE A 114 -1.40 -3.27 -7.43
CA ILE A 114 -1.10 -3.53 -6.02
C ILE A 114 -2.23 -4.36 -5.41
N ILE A 115 -2.01 -5.66 -5.26
CA ILE A 115 -3.01 -6.59 -4.71
C ILE A 115 -3.03 -6.57 -3.18
N HIS A 116 -1.88 -6.34 -2.55
CA HIS A 116 -1.73 -6.28 -1.10
C HIS A 116 -0.88 -5.08 -0.70
N ALA A 117 -1.33 -4.37 0.33
CA ALA A 117 -0.56 -3.35 1.00
C ALA A 117 -0.99 -3.35 2.46
N SER A 118 -0.03 -3.49 3.37
CA SER A 118 -0.27 -3.54 4.81
C SER A 118 0.83 -2.79 5.56
N ALA A 119 0.49 -2.38 6.78
CA ALA A 119 1.43 -1.72 7.69
C ALA A 119 1.28 -2.31 9.09
N HIS A 120 2.38 -2.87 9.61
CA HIS A 120 2.46 -3.52 10.91
C HIS A 120 3.30 -2.67 11.89
N LYS A 121 3.07 -2.89 13.19
CA LYS A 121 3.87 -2.24 14.24
C LYS A 121 5.29 -2.82 14.19
N GLY A 122 6.30 -1.96 14.15
CA GLY A 122 7.69 -2.37 14.30
C GLY A 122 8.20 -2.16 15.71
N ILE A 123 9.51 -2.33 15.89
CA ILE A 123 10.16 -2.13 17.19
C ILE A 123 9.96 -0.68 17.67
N THR A 124 9.65 -0.49 18.95
CA THR A 124 9.44 0.84 19.54
C THR A 124 10.61 1.18 20.47
N PRO A 125 11.73 1.69 19.92
CA PRO A 125 12.92 2.00 20.71
C PRO A 125 12.65 3.19 21.64
N PRO A 126 13.36 3.31 22.77
CA PRO A 126 13.39 4.55 23.54
C PRO A 126 13.83 5.70 22.62
N ALA A 127 13.18 6.86 22.72
CA ALA A 127 13.47 8.00 21.85
C ALA A 127 13.87 9.25 22.65
N ARG A 128 13.08 9.62 23.67
CA ARG A 128 13.39 10.74 24.55
C ARG A 128 12.73 10.55 25.91
N MET A 129 13.20 11.28 26.90
CA MET A 129 12.59 11.33 28.23
C MET A 129 11.66 12.55 28.33
N ASP A 130 10.58 12.45 29.10
CA ASP A 130 9.76 13.61 29.48
C ASP A 130 10.30 14.28 30.76
N TYR A 131 9.70 15.42 31.13
CA TYR A 131 10.10 16.18 32.32
C TYR A 131 9.90 15.43 33.65
N ARG A 132 9.13 14.33 33.65
CA ARG A 132 8.90 13.46 34.82
C ARG A 132 9.78 12.21 34.79
N GLY A 133 10.79 12.15 33.93
CA GLY A 133 11.68 11.00 33.83
C GLY A 133 11.11 9.79 33.06
N ARG A 134 9.93 9.90 32.43
CA ARG A 134 9.32 8.79 31.69
C ARG A 134 9.86 8.70 30.28
N ILE A 135 10.24 7.49 29.85
CA ILE A 135 10.74 7.22 28.50
C ILE A 135 9.59 7.24 27.48
N ILE A 136 9.62 8.22 26.58
CA ILE A 136 8.79 8.28 25.39
C ILE A 136 9.44 7.45 24.28
N ARG A 137 8.66 6.49 23.76
CA ARG A 137 9.12 5.57 22.73
C ARG A 137 8.88 6.10 21.32
N GLY A 138 9.84 5.83 20.44
CA GLY A 138 9.75 6.09 19.01
C GLY A 138 8.75 5.18 18.31
N LYS A 139 8.30 5.60 17.12
CA LYS A 139 7.38 4.85 16.28
C LYS A 139 8.13 4.27 15.08
N ARG A 140 8.11 2.95 14.93
CA ARG A 140 8.58 2.26 13.73
C ARG A 140 7.48 1.37 13.16
N THR A 141 7.56 1.11 11.86
CA THR A 141 6.59 0.26 11.16
C THR A 141 7.24 -0.67 10.17
N HIS A 142 6.70 -1.87 10.06
CA HIS A 142 6.93 -2.74 8.91
C HIS A 142 5.87 -2.45 7.84
N ILE A 143 6.25 -2.42 6.58
CA ILE A 143 5.36 -2.30 5.44
C ILE A 143 5.58 -3.51 4.53
N GLU A 144 4.48 -4.08 4.03
CA GLU A 144 4.51 -5.09 2.99
C GLU A 144 3.62 -4.63 1.84
N ILE A 145 4.16 -4.71 0.62
CA ILE A 145 3.46 -4.39 -0.63
C ILE A 145 3.68 -5.56 -1.59
N ILE A 146 2.59 -6.03 -2.17
CA ILE A 146 2.61 -7.08 -3.21
C ILE A 146 1.93 -6.51 -4.45
N GLY A 147 2.67 -6.52 -5.56
CA GLY A 147 2.17 -6.26 -6.89
C GLY A 147 1.95 -7.57 -7.64
N MET A 148 0.97 -7.59 -8.53
CA MET A 148 0.72 -8.71 -9.44
C MET A 148 0.49 -8.14 -10.83
N GLU A 149 1.08 -8.78 -11.84
CA GLU A 149 0.71 -8.49 -13.22
C GLU A 149 -0.67 -9.06 -13.52
N ILE A 150 -1.54 -8.24 -14.09
CA ILE A 150 -2.89 -8.63 -14.48
C ILE A 150 -3.01 -8.45 -15.98
N GLU A 151 -2.99 -9.56 -16.72
CA GLU A 151 -3.04 -9.57 -18.18
C GLU A 151 -4.32 -8.93 -18.72
N GLN A 152 -5.46 -9.18 -18.06
CA GLN A 152 -6.78 -8.65 -18.42
C GLN A 152 -6.91 -7.13 -18.20
N TYR A 153 -5.98 -6.51 -17.47
CA TYR A 153 -6.01 -5.09 -17.24
C TYR A 153 -5.37 -4.34 -18.42
N ASP A 154 -6.17 -3.49 -19.04
CA ASP A 154 -5.75 -2.59 -20.12
C ASP A 154 -5.51 -1.18 -19.58
N PRO A 155 -4.26 -0.65 -19.59
CA PRO A 155 -3.94 0.69 -19.10
C PRO A 155 -4.71 1.81 -19.79
N SER A 156 -5.12 1.62 -21.05
CA SER A 156 -5.80 2.64 -21.87
C SER A 156 -7.22 2.93 -21.39
N LYS A 157 -7.87 1.94 -20.76
CA LYS A 157 -9.26 2.05 -20.32
C LYS A 157 -9.36 2.70 -18.93
N ARG A 158 -10.42 3.49 -18.73
CA ARG A 158 -10.74 4.09 -17.43
C ARG A 158 -11.51 3.10 -16.57
N TYR A 159 -10.82 2.52 -15.58
CA TYR A 159 -11.47 1.68 -14.58
C TYR A 159 -11.80 2.44 -13.30
N SER A 160 -13.02 2.24 -12.80
CA SER A 160 -13.37 2.64 -11.44
C SER A 160 -12.61 1.80 -10.41
N ARG A 161 -12.34 2.36 -9.23
CA ARG A 161 -11.68 1.64 -8.14
C ARG A 161 -12.45 0.40 -7.69
N LYS A 162 -13.79 0.44 -7.77
CA LYS A 162 -14.65 -0.70 -7.46
C LYS A 162 -14.46 -1.84 -8.48
N ALA A 163 -14.37 -1.51 -9.77
CA ALA A 163 -14.14 -2.47 -10.84
C ALA A 163 -12.78 -3.18 -10.69
N LEU A 164 -11.69 -2.42 -10.47
CA LEU A 164 -10.35 -3.02 -10.24
C LEU A 164 -10.33 -3.94 -9.03
N LYS A 165 -10.98 -3.55 -7.94
CA LYS A 165 -11.09 -4.38 -6.75
C LYS A 165 -11.87 -5.67 -7.01
N LYS A 166 -12.91 -5.63 -7.85
CA LYS A 166 -13.69 -6.81 -8.24
C LYS A 166 -12.83 -7.76 -9.09
N LEU A 167 -12.20 -7.25 -10.14
CA LEU A 167 -11.29 -7.99 -11.02
C LEU A 167 -10.17 -8.70 -10.24
N VAL A 168 -9.45 -7.95 -9.38
CA VAL A 168 -8.37 -8.53 -8.57
C VAL A 168 -8.88 -9.63 -7.65
N LYS A 169 -10.08 -9.46 -7.07
CA LYS A 169 -10.66 -10.47 -6.17
C LYS A 169 -11.06 -11.74 -6.91
N GLU A 170 -11.63 -11.62 -8.10
CA GLU A 170 -12.01 -12.76 -8.95
C GLU A 170 -10.77 -13.57 -9.32
N ILE A 171 -9.73 -12.90 -9.84
CA ILE A 171 -8.46 -13.55 -10.20
C ILE A 171 -7.83 -14.24 -8.98
N LEU A 172 -7.77 -13.56 -7.82
CA LEU A 172 -7.20 -14.17 -6.62
C LEU A 172 -8.02 -15.37 -6.12
N LYS A 173 -9.36 -15.34 -6.28
CA LYS A 173 -10.24 -16.45 -5.93
C LYS A 173 -10.01 -17.66 -6.85
N GLU A 174 -9.92 -17.43 -8.15
CA GLU A 174 -9.60 -18.46 -9.15
C GLU A 174 -8.25 -19.13 -8.85
N TRP A 175 -7.23 -18.31 -8.57
CA TRP A 175 -5.92 -18.82 -8.18
C TRP A 175 -5.95 -19.62 -6.88
N TYR A 176 -6.66 -19.13 -5.87
CA TYR A 176 -6.79 -19.83 -4.61
C TYR A 176 -7.45 -21.20 -4.79
N LEU A 177 -8.52 -21.29 -5.60
CA LEU A 177 -9.15 -22.56 -5.94
C LEU A 177 -8.20 -23.50 -6.69
N LYS A 178 -7.39 -22.98 -7.62
CA LYS A 178 -6.39 -23.77 -8.35
C LYS A 178 -5.29 -24.32 -7.44
N VAL A 179 -4.89 -23.56 -6.42
CA VAL A 179 -3.87 -23.97 -5.43
C VAL A 179 -4.41 -24.96 -4.40
N LEU A 180 -5.71 -24.88 -4.06
CA LEU A 180 -6.33 -25.85 -3.14
C LEU A 180 -6.70 -27.18 -3.79
N LYS A 181 -6.99 -27.17 -5.10
CA LYS A 181 -7.28 -28.39 -5.88
C LYS A 181 -6.03 -29.16 -6.31
N LYS A 182 -4.84 -28.60 -6.04
CA LYS A 182 -3.54 -29.25 -6.19
C LYS A 182 -3.07 -29.75 -4.82
#